data_AF-A0AA40VVE3-F1
#
_entry.id   AF-A0AA40VVE3-F1
#
_cell.length_a   1.000
_cell.length_b   1.000
_cell.length_c   1.000
_cell.angle_alpha   90.00
_cell.angle_beta   90.00
_cell.angle_gamma   90.00
#
_symmetry.space_group_name_H-M   'P 1'
#
loop_
_entity.id
_entity.type
_entity.pdbx_description
1 polymer ?
#
loop_
_entity_poly.entity_id
_entity_poly.type
_entity_poly.pdbx_seq_one_letter_code
_entity_poly.pdbx_strand_id
1 'polypeptide(L)'
;MNFTTLMKIFAFLLALPISILANFSLRASADSTAGIILSTKCQGAYNINIWQNYTNGELLYRTTSANGNLSLNKGTSQATEGVRVYKFRNGIYEYWVWDGTLDNPQSGTLEVYKNNRILMKQACRKS
;
A
#
# COMPACT_ATOMS: atom_id res chain seq x y z
N MET A 1 15.26 -43.53 65.58
CA MET A 1 14.01 -44.11 65.04
C MET A 1 13.79 -43.57 63.63
N ASN A 2 13.75 -44.51 62.68
CA ASN A 2 13.15 -44.54 61.34
C ASN A 2 13.50 -43.54 60.23
N PHE A 3 14.28 -44.08 59.29
CA PHE A 3 14.26 -43.87 57.84
C PHE A 3 12.92 -44.26 57.20
N THR A 4 12.72 -43.82 55.94
CA THR A 4 11.65 -44.14 54.97
C THR A 4 10.36 -43.33 55.21
N THR A 5 9.73 -42.63 54.26
CA THR A 5 9.48 -42.91 52.83
C THR A 5 8.84 -41.64 52.24
N LEU A 6 9.21 -41.17 51.03
CA LEU A 6 8.23 -40.73 50.02
C LEU A 6 8.88 -40.42 48.66
N MET A 7 8.61 -41.30 47.70
CA MET A 7 8.33 -41.04 46.27
C MET A 7 9.18 -39.99 45.55
N LYS A 8 10.18 -40.34 44.73
CA LYS A 8 10.06 -40.90 43.36
C LYS A 8 8.93 -40.28 42.50
N ILE A 9 9.36 -39.76 41.35
CA ILE A 9 8.59 -39.40 40.14
C ILE A 9 8.08 -37.96 40.11
N PHE A 10 8.96 -37.02 39.74
CA PHE A 10 8.58 -35.76 39.10
C PHE A 10 9.60 -35.41 38.00
N ALA A 11 10.00 -36.41 37.23
CA ALA A 11 10.76 -36.24 36.01
C ALA A 11 9.98 -36.96 34.93
N PHE A 12 9.11 -36.23 34.24
CA PHE A 12 8.60 -36.47 32.89
C PHE A 12 7.32 -35.65 32.75
N LEU A 13 7.38 -34.56 31.97
CA LEU A 13 6.33 -34.00 31.11
C LEU A 13 6.78 -32.60 30.65
N LEU A 14 7.94 -32.55 30.01
CA LEU A 14 8.42 -31.41 29.23
C LEU A 14 8.53 -31.87 27.77
N ALA A 15 7.43 -31.81 27.04
CA ALA A 15 7.41 -31.85 25.57
C ALA A 15 6.01 -31.48 25.06
N LEU A 16 5.62 -30.21 25.21
CA LEU A 16 4.58 -29.64 24.34
C LEU A 16 5.28 -29.22 23.04
N PRO A 17 4.95 -29.80 21.88
CA PRO A 17 5.39 -29.24 20.62
C PRO A 17 4.66 -27.91 20.47
N ILE A 18 5.40 -26.81 20.64
CA ILE A 18 4.90 -25.49 20.30
C ILE A 18 4.85 -25.49 18.77
N SER A 19 3.69 -25.84 18.22
CA SER A 19 3.40 -25.71 16.80
C SER A 19 3.51 -24.23 16.46
N ILE A 20 4.69 -23.80 16.02
CA ILE A 20 4.89 -22.47 15.48
C ILE A 20 4.05 -22.42 14.20
N LEU A 21 2.83 -21.88 14.32
CA LEU A 21 2.06 -21.42 13.17
C LEU A 21 2.86 -20.28 12.55
N ALA A 22 3.81 -20.64 11.69
CA ALA A 22 4.42 -19.71 10.77
C ALA A 22 3.30 -19.20 9.87
N ASN A 23 2.66 -18.12 10.28
CA ASN A 23 1.87 -17.27 9.40
C ASN A 23 2.84 -16.66 8.40
N PHE A 24 3.21 -17.44 7.39
CA PHE A 24 3.74 -16.90 6.15
C PHE A 24 2.61 -16.05 5.59
N SER A 25 2.67 -14.76 5.90
CA SER A 25 1.96 -13.73 5.16
C SER A 25 2.43 -13.92 3.72
N LEU A 26 1.58 -14.57 2.91
CA LEU A 26 1.79 -14.70 1.48
C LEU A 26 2.09 -13.30 0.97
N ARG A 27 3.30 -13.09 0.45
CA ARG A 27 3.61 -11.89 -0.32
C ARG A 27 2.49 -11.75 -1.33
N ALA A 28 1.77 -10.64 -1.28
CA ALA A 28 0.82 -10.26 -2.32
C ALA A 28 1.51 -10.55 -3.65
N SER A 29 0.91 -11.43 -4.47
CA SER A 29 1.50 -11.83 -5.73
C SER A 29 1.84 -10.55 -6.49
N ALA A 30 3.11 -10.41 -6.86
CA ALA A 30 3.48 -9.39 -7.83
C ALA A 30 2.62 -9.68 -9.06
N ASP A 31 1.69 -8.77 -9.34
CA ASP A 31 0.87 -8.80 -10.53
C ASP A 31 1.82 -8.59 -11.71
N SER A 32 2.33 -9.68 -12.25
CA SER A 32 3.38 -9.71 -13.28
C SER A 32 2.96 -9.03 -14.58
N THR A 33 1.69 -8.61 -14.67
CA THR A 33 1.12 -7.92 -15.82
C THR A 33 1.31 -6.40 -15.78
N ALA A 34 1.77 -5.83 -14.66
CA ALA A 34 1.96 -4.39 -14.51
C ALA A 34 3.21 -4.02 -13.71
N GLY A 35 3.78 -2.85 -14.01
CA GLY A 35 4.93 -2.28 -13.31
C GLY A 35 4.57 -1.01 -12.56
N ILE A 36 5.17 -0.77 -11.39
CA ILE A 36 5.02 0.50 -10.67
C ILE A 36 5.76 1.58 -11.46
N ILE A 37 5.06 2.66 -11.80
CA ILE A 37 5.66 3.84 -12.44
C ILE A 37 5.73 5.04 -11.50
N LEU A 38 4.92 5.04 -10.42
CA LEU A 38 5.00 6.03 -9.34
C LEU A 38 4.62 5.37 -8.01
N SER A 39 5.46 5.57 -6.99
CA SER A 39 5.15 5.24 -5.61
C SER A 39 5.35 6.46 -4.75
N THR A 40 4.33 6.85 -3.99
CA THR A 40 4.37 8.05 -3.15
C THR A 40 3.62 7.88 -1.84
N LYS A 41 4.13 8.53 -0.79
CA LYS A 41 3.47 8.64 0.51
C LYS A 41 2.98 10.07 0.66
N CYS A 42 1.70 10.21 0.93
CA CYS A 42 1.06 11.48 1.18
C CYS A 42 0.78 11.67 2.67
N GLN A 43 0.67 12.93 3.06
CA GLN A 43 0.12 13.33 4.35
C GLN A 43 -1.21 12.60 4.62
N GLY A 44 -1.50 12.29 5.89
CA GLY A 44 -2.65 11.46 6.25
C GLY A 44 -2.43 9.95 6.06
N ALA A 45 -1.16 9.52 5.92
CA ALA A 45 -0.77 8.11 5.79
C ALA A 45 -1.38 7.39 4.58
N TYR A 46 -1.66 8.13 3.49
CA TYR A 46 -2.03 7.56 2.21
C TYR A 46 -0.77 7.11 1.49
N ASN A 47 -0.64 5.81 1.23
CA ASN A 47 0.37 5.29 0.32
C ASN A 47 -0.30 5.10 -1.03
N ILE A 48 0.29 5.61 -2.10
CA ILE A 48 -0.25 5.57 -3.45
C ILE A 48 0.77 4.91 -4.35
N ASN A 49 0.31 3.93 -5.13
CA ASN A 49 1.07 3.33 -6.20
C ASN A 49 0.29 3.46 -7.50
N ILE A 50 0.96 3.97 -8.53
CA ILE A 50 0.46 3.97 -9.89
C ILE A 50 1.22 2.92 -10.66
N TRP A 51 0.47 2.00 -11.25
CA TRP A 51 0.99 0.94 -12.07
C TRP A 51 0.61 1.17 -13.51
N GLN A 52 1.45 0.68 -14.41
CA GLN A 52 1.16 0.61 -15.83
C GLN A 52 1.18 -0.84 -16.25
N ASN A 53 0.08 -1.30 -16.86
CA ASN A 53 0.01 -2.61 -17.48
C ASN A 53 0.95 -2.67 -18.70
N TYR A 54 1.76 -3.71 -18.80
CA TYR A 54 2.78 -3.83 -19.84
C TYR A 54 2.20 -4.08 -21.24
N THR A 55 1.02 -4.69 -21.32
CA THR A 55 0.41 -5.12 -22.59
C THR A 55 -0.38 -4.00 -23.25
N ASN A 56 -1.22 -3.30 -22.48
CA ASN A 56 -2.14 -2.30 -23.01
C ASN A 56 -1.83 -0.86 -22.54
N GLY A 57 -0.81 -0.68 -21.69
CA GLY A 57 -0.44 0.63 -21.14
C GLY A 57 -1.45 1.20 -20.14
N GLU A 58 -2.46 0.43 -19.73
CA GLU A 58 -3.50 0.87 -18.82
C GLU A 58 -2.91 1.25 -17.47
N LEU A 59 -3.36 2.39 -16.95
CA LEU A 59 -2.94 2.87 -15.65
C LEU A 59 -3.88 2.36 -14.57
N LEU A 60 -3.27 1.86 -13.50
CA LEU A 60 -3.94 1.37 -12.31
C LEU A 60 -3.51 2.22 -11.11
N TYR A 61 -4.46 2.60 -10.29
CA TYR A 61 -4.24 3.31 -9.04
C TYR A 61 -4.52 2.36 -7.89
N ARG A 62 -3.57 2.23 -6.97
CA ARG A 62 -3.74 1.49 -5.72
C ARG A 62 -3.36 2.39 -4.56
N THR A 63 -4.26 2.56 -3.60
CA THR A 63 -3.96 3.28 -2.36
C THR A 63 -4.28 2.46 -1.13
N THR A 64 -3.45 2.62 -0.10
CA THR A 64 -3.70 2.10 1.25
C THR A 64 -3.67 3.25 2.24
N SER A 65 -4.63 3.25 3.17
CA SER A 65 -4.75 4.25 4.23
C SER A 65 -5.44 3.65 5.45
N ALA A 66 -5.42 4.37 6.57
CA ALA A 66 -6.21 4.00 7.75
C ALA A 66 -7.73 3.94 7.47
N ASN A 67 -8.20 4.67 6.44
CA ASN A 67 -9.61 4.72 6.03
C ASN A 67 -9.98 3.60 5.03
N GLY A 68 -9.06 2.68 4.75
CA GLY A 68 -9.24 1.57 3.83
C GLY A 68 -8.41 1.68 2.56
N ASN A 69 -8.58 0.67 1.70
CA ASN A 69 -7.86 0.52 0.44
C ASN A 69 -8.77 0.85 -0.74
N LEU A 70 -8.20 1.42 -1.79
CA LEU A 70 -8.91 1.72 -3.03
C LEU A 70 -8.05 1.31 -4.23
N SER A 71 -8.67 0.59 -5.16
CA SER A 71 -8.06 0.17 -6.43
C SER A 71 -8.91 0.65 -7.58
N LEU A 72 -8.33 1.43 -8.48
CA LEU A 72 -8.98 1.96 -9.69
C LEU A 72 -8.16 1.57 -10.92
N ASN A 73 -8.84 1.47 -12.05
CA ASN A 73 -8.25 1.19 -13.35
C ASN A 73 -8.58 2.32 -14.33
N LYS A 74 -8.22 2.16 -15.62
CA LYS A 74 -8.52 3.12 -16.69
C LYS A 74 -8.06 4.54 -16.38
N GLY A 75 -6.92 4.68 -15.69
CA GLY A 75 -6.32 5.99 -15.46
C GLY A 75 -5.79 6.62 -16.74
N THR A 76 -5.59 7.93 -16.70
CA THR A 76 -4.93 8.69 -17.77
C THR A 76 -3.71 9.42 -17.23
N SER A 77 -2.73 9.68 -18.09
CA SER A 77 -1.56 10.50 -17.76
C SER A 77 -1.51 11.70 -18.71
N GLN A 78 -1.24 12.88 -18.16
CA GLN A 78 -1.07 14.11 -18.90
C GLN A 78 0.21 14.81 -18.41
N ALA A 79 1.01 15.33 -19.35
CA ALA A 79 2.10 16.24 -19.02
C ALA A 79 1.58 17.68 -19.16
N THR A 80 1.79 18.52 -18.15
CA THR A 80 1.42 19.93 -18.15
C THR A 80 2.50 20.71 -17.40
N GLU A 81 3.00 21.80 -18.00
CA GLU A 81 3.95 22.71 -17.34
C GLU A 81 5.17 22.00 -16.72
N GLY A 82 5.68 20.96 -17.39
CA GLY A 82 6.83 20.18 -16.89
C GLY A 82 6.53 19.21 -15.76
N VAL A 83 5.25 19.03 -15.39
CA VAL A 83 4.77 18.07 -14.39
C VAL A 83 3.89 17.02 -15.04
N ARG A 84 4.00 15.78 -14.58
CA ARG A 84 3.10 14.70 -14.97
C ARG A 84 1.97 14.58 -13.95
N VAL A 85 0.73 14.53 -14.42
CA VAL A 85 -0.44 14.24 -13.60
C VAL A 85 -1.09 12.94 -14.05
N TYR A 86 -1.50 12.13 -13.08
CA TYR A 86 -2.24 10.90 -13.31
C TYR A 86 -3.65 11.05 -12.75
N LYS A 87 -4.67 10.79 -13.58
CA LYS A 87 -6.08 11.02 -13.23
C LYS A 87 -6.86 9.72 -13.26
N PHE A 88 -7.62 9.47 -12.21
CA PHE A 88 -8.49 8.30 -12.05
C PHE A 88 -9.87 8.73 -11.60
N ARG A 89 -10.90 7.94 -11.94
CA ARG A 89 -12.29 8.27 -11.62
C ARG A 89 -12.98 7.11 -10.91
N ASN A 90 -13.80 7.44 -9.92
CA ASN A 90 -14.71 6.51 -9.25
C ASN A 90 -16.09 7.18 -9.07
N GLY A 91 -16.99 6.96 -10.03
CA GLY A 91 -18.29 7.63 -10.06
C GLY A 91 -18.16 9.16 -10.12
N ILE A 92 -18.58 9.82 -9.04
CA ILE A 92 -18.51 11.28 -8.87
C ILE A 92 -17.18 11.79 -8.29
N TYR A 93 -16.27 10.89 -7.95
CA TYR A 93 -14.96 11.21 -7.41
C TYR A 93 -13.89 11.16 -8.50
N GLU A 94 -12.93 12.07 -8.42
CA GLU A 94 -11.73 12.07 -9.26
C GLU A 94 -10.48 12.17 -8.37
N TYR A 95 -9.46 11.40 -8.72
CA TYR A 95 -8.19 11.31 -7.99
C TYR A 95 -7.08 11.75 -8.93
N TRP A 96 -6.43 12.84 -8.59
CA TRP A 96 -5.39 13.46 -9.38
C TRP A 96 -4.09 13.36 -8.58
N VAL A 97 -3.15 12.57 -9.11
CA VAL A 97 -1.83 12.38 -8.50
C VAL A 97 -0.82 13.15 -9.34
N TRP A 98 -0.35 14.25 -8.78
CA TRP A 98 0.68 15.10 -9.36
C TRP A 98 2.06 14.56 -8.96
N ASP A 99 2.87 14.30 -9.97
CA ASP A 99 4.28 13.96 -9.80
C ASP A 99 5.11 15.20 -9.37
N GLY A 100 6.37 14.99 -9.04
CA GLY A 100 7.31 16.05 -8.72
C GLY A 100 7.62 16.94 -9.92
N THR A 101 7.94 18.20 -9.63
CA THR A 101 8.41 19.15 -10.65
C THR A 101 9.86 18.88 -11.04
N LEU A 102 10.36 19.59 -12.07
CA LEU A 102 11.78 19.56 -12.41
C LEU A 102 12.68 20.03 -11.25
N ASP A 103 12.24 21.05 -10.53
CA ASP A 103 13.00 21.61 -9.39
C ASP A 103 12.89 20.76 -8.12
N ASN A 104 11.78 20.01 -7.97
CA ASN A 104 11.55 19.14 -6.83
C ASN A 104 10.95 17.79 -7.25
N PRO A 105 11.75 16.90 -7.87
CA PRO A 105 11.28 15.65 -8.46
C PRO A 105 10.82 14.62 -7.42
N GLN A 106 11.15 14.84 -6.15
CA GLN A 106 10.77 13.99 -5.03
C GLN A 106 9.43 14.38 -4.39
N SER A 107 8.95 15.60 -4.68
CA SER A 107 7.65 16.07 -4.22
C SER A 107 6.51 15.49 -5.07
N GLY A 108 5.29 15.73 -4.64
CA GLY A 108 4.08 15.39 -5.36
C GLY A 108 2.86 15.90 -4.60
N THR A 109 1.68 15.70 -5.17
CA THR A 109 0.42 16.08 -4.50
C THR A 109 -0.68 15.12 -4.89
N LEU A 110 -1.46 14.67 -3.92
CA LEU A 110 -2.74 14.01 -4.14
C LEU A 110 -3.84 15.05 -4.03
N GLU A 111 -4.63 15.22 -5.07
CA GLU A 111 -5.88 15.94 -5.04
C GLU A 111 -7.04 14.97 -5.27
N VAL A 112 -8.10 15.11 -4.47
CA VAL A 112 -9.34 14.36 -4.63
C VAL A 112 -10.47 15.35 -4.82
N TYR A 113 -11.24 15.14 -5.86
CA TYR A 113 -12.40 15.95 -6.21
C TYR A 113 -13.68 15.15 -6.02
N LYS A 114 -14.77 15.84 -5.71
CA LYS A 114 -16.14 15.30 -5.69
C LYS A 114 -17.03 16.29 -6.41
N ASN A 115 -17.70 15.87 -7.49
CA ASN A 115 -18.51 16.76 -8.33
C ASN A 115 -17.73 18.04 -8.75
N ASN A 116 -16.50 17.87 -9.23
CA ASN A 116 -15.59 18.94 -9.67
C ASN A 116 -15.18 19.94 -8.57
N ARG A 117 -15.44 19.65 -7.30
CA ARG A 117 -14.98 20.46 -6.16
C ARG A 117 -13.88 19.73 -5.42
N ILE A 118 -12.82 20.44 -5.05
CA ILE A 118 -11.73 19.85 -4.27
C ILE A 118 -12.26 19.42 -2.90
N LEU A 119 -12.09 18.14 -2.60
CA LEU A 119 -12.44 17.53 -1.33
C LEU A 119 -11.21 17.40 -0.43
N MET A 120 -10.06 17.08 -1.03
CA MET A 120 -8.82 16.85 -0.32
C MET A 120 -7.62 17.26 -1.17
N LYS A 121 -6.61 17.83 -0.53
CA LYS A 121 -5.28 18.08 -1.10
C LYS A 121 -4.23 17.67 -0.06
N GLN A 122 -3.34 16.75 -0.42
CA GLN A 122 -2.27 16.26 0.45
C GLN A 122 -0.94 16.40 -0.25
N ALA A 123 0.06 16.94 0.45
CA ALA A 123 1.43 16.90 -0.04
C ALA A 123 1.93 15.46 0.00
N CYS A 124 2.67 15.06 -1.03
CA CYS A 124 3.25 13.73 -1.14
C CYS A 124 4.75 13.79 -1.37
N ARG A 125 5.42 12.67 -1.05
CA ARG A 125 6.84 12.44 -1.31
C ARG A 125 7.03 11.07 -1.94
N LYS A 126 7.88 10.96 -2.95
CA LYS A 126 8.22 9.65 -3.54
C LYS A 126 8.84 8.71 -2.49
N SER A 127 8.51 7.43 -2.60
CA SER A 127 9.05 6.36 -1.73
C SER A 127 10.34 5.76 -2.28
#